data_AF-A0A7X8L3V5-F1
#
_entry.id   AF-A0A7X8L3V5-F1
#
_cell.length_a   1.000
_cell.length_b   1.000
_cell.length_c   1.000
_cell.angle_alpha   90.00
_cell.angle_beta   90.00
_cell.angle_gamma   90.00
#
_symmetry.space_group_name_H-M   'P 1'
#
loop_
_entity.id
_entity.type
_entity.pdbx_description
1 polymer ?
#
loop_
_entity_poly.entity_id
_entity_poly.type
_entity_poly.pdbx_seq_one_letter_code
_entity_poly.pdbx_strand_id
1 'polypeptide(L)'
;MKVENLKPFDGQHCETTATGTLLRQIGIEVSEPMLFGLGEGLGFIFWNMKSMDFPFIGGRVKPDVLTENIARNLNLELTVKETSSTQKAWNNVKQLLDNGQVVGLKLDCFHLEYFSKPFHFAGHYAAIYGYDNENALLVDTRQQGGQVKTSLKSLALARAEKGA
;
A
#
# COMPACT_ATOMS: atom_id res chain seq x y z
N MET A 1 5.13 17.85 8.41
CA MET A 1 4.36 18.10 7.16
C MET A 1 3.18 17.13 7.09
N LYS A 2 2.00 17.59 6.68
CA LYS A 2 0.84 16.72 6.39
C LYS A 2 0.13 17.28 5.15
N VAL A 3 -0.34 16.39 4.28
CA VAL A 3 -1.22 16.75 3.16
C VAL A 3 -2.54 17.27 3.74
N GLU A 4 -2.99 18.44 3.28
CA GLU A 4 -4.26 19.04 3.72
C GLU A 4 -5.46 18.32 3.10
N ASN A 5 -6.62 18.39 3.76
CA ASN A 5 -7.90 17.85 3.28
C ASN A 5 -7.87 16.34 2.92
N LEU A 6 -7.03 15.55 3.60
CA LEU A 6 -7.01 14.09 3.46
C LEU A 6 -8.39 13.49 3.74
N LYS A 7 -8.89 12.71 2.78
CA LYS A 7 -10.06 11.83 2.96
C LYS A 7 -9.58 10.37 2.97
N PRO A 8 -9.22 9.79 4.14
CA PRO A 8 -8.71 8.42 4.21
C PRO A 8 -9.78 7.45 3.70
N PHE A 9 -9.37 6.42 2.96
CA PHE A 9 -10.26 5.34 2.56
C PHE A 9 -10.40 4.33 3.69
N ASP A 10 -11.63 3.93 4.02
CA ASP A 10 -11.91 2.95 5.06
C ASP A 10 -12.17 1.58 4.40
N GLY A 11 -11.10 0.80 4.23
CA GLY A 11 -11.11 -0.48 3.53
C GLY A 11 -10.57 -1.63 4.37
N GLN A 12 -10.87 -2.86 3.93
CA GLN A 12 -10.44 -4.10 4.59
C GLN A 12 -9.20 -4.71 3.93
N HIS A 13 -9.02 -4.50 2.62
CA HIS A 13 -7.86 -5.00 1.89
C HIS A 13 -6.81 -3.89 1.73
N CYS A 14 -5.54 -4.21 1.95
CA CYS A 14 -4.47 -3.23 2.05
C CYS A 14 -4.24 -2.46 0.74
N GLU A 15 -4.17 -3.16 -0.40
CA GLU A 15 -3.96 -2.53 -1.71
C GLU A 15 -5.13 -1.62 -2.12
N THR A 16 -6.37 -2.03 -1.86
CA THR A 16 -7.56 -1.21 -2.16
C THR A 16 -7.68 -0.04 -1.19
N THR A 17 -7.24 -0.19 0.06
CA THR A 17 -7.20 0.90 1.04
C THR A 17 -6.20 1.96 0.64
N ALA A 18 -4.99 1.55 0.23
CA ALA A 18 -3.98 2.45 -0.28
C ALA A 18 -4.48 3.15 -1.56
N THR A 19 -4.85 2.39 -2.60
CA THR A 19 -5.32 2.93 -3.88
C THR A 19 -6.57 3.79 -3.74
N GLY A 20 -7.54 3.38 -2.92
CA GLY A 20 -8.73 4.16 -2.62
C GLY A 20 -8.42 5.50 -1.93
N THR A 21 -7.40 5.56 -1.07
CA THR A 21 -6.95 6.80 -0.44
C THR A 21 -6.33 7.75 -1.47
N LEU A 22 -5.51 7.22 -2.38
CA LEU A 22 -4.91 7.99 -3.48
C LEU A 22 -6.00 8.56 -4.42
N LEU A 23 -6.99 7.74 -4.78
CA LEU A 23 -8.11 8.15 -5.64
C LEU A 23 -8.97 9.24 -4.99
N ARG A 24 -9.25 9.14 -3.69
CA ARG A 24 -9.99 10.17 -2.95
C ARG A 24 -9.28 11.52 -2.96
N GLN A 25 -7.94 11.54 -2.96
CA GLN A 25 -7.16 12.78 -3.04
C GLN A 25 -7.37 13.52 -4.36
N ILE A 26 -7.59 12.79 -5.46
CA ILE A 26 -7.88 13.37 -6.78
C ILE A 26 -9.40 13.49 -7.05
N GLY A 27 -10.23 13.36 -6.02
CA GLY A 27 -11.68 13.56 -6.12
C GLY A 27 -12.46 12.37 -6.68
N ILE A 28 -11.85 11.18 -6.80
CA ILE A 28 -12.53 9.97 -7.26
C ILE A 28 -13.02 9.17 -6.04
N GLU A 29 -14.33 9.09 -5.88
CA GLU A 29 -14.97 8.34 -4.81
C GLU A 29 -15.62 7.07 -5.36
N VAL A 30 -15.07 5.91 -4.99
CA VAL A 30 -15.56 4.57 -5.35
C VAL A 30 -15.61 3.69 -4.12
N SER A 31 -16.44 2.65 -4.11
CA SER A 31 -16.50 1.70 -3.00
C SER A 31 -15.42 0.61 -3.12
N GLU A 32 -15.11 -0.11 -2.04
CA GLU A 32 -14.12 -1.20 -2.08
C GLU A 32 -14.53 -2.33 -3.06
N PRO A 33 -15.81 -2.75 -3.15
CA PRO A 33 -16.25 -3.68 -4.20
C PRO A 33 -16.07 -3.14 -5.62
N MET A 34 -16.22 -1.83 -5.83
CA MET A 34 -15.94 -1.21 -7.14
C MET A 34 -14.44 -1.23 -7.45
N LEU A 35 -13.57 -0.95 -6.47
CA LEU A 35 -12.12 -1.09 -6.64
C LEU A 35 -11.75 -2.53 -7.00
N PHE A 36 -12.37 -3.52 -6.35
CA PHE A 36 -12.17 -4.92 -6.68
C PHE A 36 -12.62 -5.26 -8.11
N GLY A 37 -13.78 -4.75 -8.55
CA GLY A 37 -14.27 -4.92 -9.92
C GLY A 37 -13.38 -4.23 -10.96
N LEU A 38 -13.06 -2.95 -10.76
CA LEU A 38 -12.19 -2.14 -11.62
C LEU A 38 -10.77 -2.69 -11.68
N GLY A 39 -10.29 -3.31 -10.60
CA GLY A 39 -8.99 -3.97 -10.58
C GLY A 39 -8.97 -5.35 -11.25
N GLU A 40 -10.10 -5.81 -11.79
CA GLU A 40 -10.26 -7.17 -12.32
C GLU A 40 -9.87 -8.20 -11.26
N GLY A 41 -10.29 -7.94 -10.02
CA GLY A 41 -9.73 -8.57 -8.83
C GLY A 41 -10.08 -10.05 -8.67
N LEU A 42 -11.13 -10.55 -9.33
CA LEU A 42 -11.51 -11.96 -9.25
C LEU A 42 -10.54 -12.81 -10.05
N GLY A 43 -9.91 -13.77 -9.40
CA GLY A 43 -9.01 -14.73 -10.03
C GLY A 43 -9.06 -16.08 -9.34
N PHE A 44 -8.43 -17.07 -9.94
CA PHE A 44 -8.23 -18.36 -9.30
C PHE A 44 -6.86 -18.91 -9.71
N ILE A 45 -6.07 -19.28 -8.71
CA ILE A 45 -4.83 -20.00 -8.90
C ILE A 45 -4.77 -21.13 -7.88
N PHE A 46 -4.48 -22.32 -8.39
CA PHE A 46 -4.10 -23.47 -7.59
C PHE A 46 -2.70 -23.87 -8.02
N TRP A 47 -1.74 -23.76 -7.11
CA TRP A 47 -0.35 -24.10 -7.37
C TRP A 47 0.15 -25.11 -6.34
N ASN A 48 0.55 -26.28 -6.84
CA ASN A 48 1.00 -27.39 -6.01
C ASN A 48 2.31 -27.97 -6.58
N MET A 49 3.42 -27.78 -5.88
CA MET A 49 4.73 -28.34 -6.24
C MET A 49 5.22 -29.30 -5.17
N LYS A 50 6.04 -30.28 -5.58
CA LYS A 50 6.64 -31.26 -4.67
C LYS A 50 7.48 -30.65 -3.55
N SER A 51 8.02 -29.45 -3.77
CA SER A 51 8.84 -28.72 -2.80
C SER A 51 8.04 -27.84 -1.84
N MET A 52 6.71 -27.78 -1.97
CA MET A 52 5.86 -26.98 -1.11
C MET A 52 5.25 -27.85 -0.01
N ASP A 53 5.27 -27.35 1.23
CA ASP A 53 4.62 -28.03 2.36
C ASP A 53 3.09 -28.13 2.17
N PHE A 54 2.49 -27.14 1.51
CA PHE A 54 1.06 -27.06 1.21
C PHE A 54 0.82 -26.38 -0.15
N PRO A 55 -0.26 -26.73 -0.88
CA PRO A 55 -0.61 -26.03 -2.11
C PRO A 55 -0.99 -24.58 -1.85
N PHE A 56 -0.55 -23.67 -2.71
CA PHE A 56 -1.01 -22.29 -2.72
C PHE A 56 -2.35 -22.19 -3.43
N ILE A 57 -3.32 -21.58 -2.76
CA ILE A 57 -4.63 -21.26 -3.33
C ILE A 57 -4.80 -19.75 -3.27
N GLY A 58 -4.89 -19.12 -4.44
CA GLY A 58 -5.19 -17.70 -4.57
C GLY A 58 -6.56 -17.50 -5.21
N GLY A 59 -7.32 -16.54 -4.70
CA GLY A 59 -8.65 -16.20 -5.21
C GLY A 59 -8.70 -14.85 -5.93
N ARG A 60 -7.55 -14.27 -6.28
CA ARG A 60 -7.46 -12.90 -6.81
C ARG A 60 -6.37 -12.72 -7.85
N VAL A 61 -6.47 -11.61 -8.59
CA VAL A 61 -5.38 -11.10 -9.42
C VAL A 61 -4.11 -10.90 -8.60
N LYS A 62 -2.96 -10.93 -9.28
CA LYS A 62 -1.65 -10.74 -8.64
C LYS A 62 -1.57 -9.38 -7.92
N PRO A 63 -0.80 -9.27 -6.82
CA PRO A 63 -0.47 -7.98 -6.22
C PRO A 63 0.13 -7.03 -7.27
N ASP A 64 0.00 -5.73 -7.04
CA ASP A 64 0.38 -4.63 -7.96
C ASP A 64 -0.54 -4.53 -9.20
N VAL A 65 -0.88 -5.66 -9.83
CA VAL A 65 -1.74 -5.72 -11.03
C VAL A 65 -3.15 -5.22 -10.73
N LEU A 66 -3.66 -5.42 -9.51
CA LEU A 66 -4.95 -4.85 -9.11
C LEU A 66 -4.95 -3.32 -9.25
N THR A 67 -3.91 -2.66 -8.73
CA THR A 67 -3.77 -1.19 -8.81
C THR A 67 -3.51 -0.72 -10.24
N GLU A 68 -2.71 -1.45 -11.02
CA GLU A 68 -2.50 -1.18 -12.44
C GLU A 68 -3.80 -1.24 -13.24
N ASN A 69 -4.63 -2.26 -13.00
CA ASN A 69 -5.93 -2.42 -13.63
C ASN A 69 -6.90 -1.31 -13.24
N ILE A 70 -6.94 -0.91 -11.97
CA ILE A 70 -7.75 0.23 -11.52
C ILE A 70 -7.35 1.49 -12.26
N ALA A 71 -6.05 1.80 -12.31
CA ALA A 71 -5.55 2.98 -13.02
C ALA A 71 -5.90 2.94 -14.51
N ARG A 72 -5.65 1.81 -15.18
CA ARG A 72 -5.99 1.61 -16.59
C ARG A 72 -7.48 1.77 -16.87
N ASN A 73 -8.33 1.12 -16.07
CA ASN A 73 -9.80 1.15 -16.27
C ASN A 73 -10.43 2.50 -15.92
N LEU A 74 -9.74 3.33 -15.14
CA LEU A 74 -10.11 4.73 -14.86
C LEU A 74 -9.40 5.74 -15.80
N ASN A 75 -8.58 5.27 -16.75
CA ASN A 75 -7.77 6.10 -17.64
C ASN A 75 -6.85 7.09 -16.87
N LEU A 76 -6.21 6.59 -15.81
CA LEU A 76 -5.25 7.31 -14.98
C LEU A 76 -3.82 6.83 -15.26
N GLU A 77 -2.86 7.71 -15.03
CA GLU A 77 -1.44 7.35 -15.04
C GLU A 77 -1.01 6.83 -13.66
N LEU A 78 -0.42 5.64 -13.62
CA LEU A 78 0.21 5.08 -12.42
C LEU A 78 1.74 5.24 -12.51
N THR A 79 2.31 6.10 -11.68
CA THR A 79 3.77 6.24 -11.56
C THR A 79 4.31 5.36 -10.43
N VAL A 80 5.11 4.35 -10.79
CA VAL A 80 5.81 3.48 -9.82
C VAL A 80 7.31 3.82 -9.80
N LYS A 81 7.88 3.98 -8.60
CA LYS A 81 9.32 4.21 -8.41
C LYS A 81 9.90 3.20 -7.42
N GLU A 82 10.85 2.40 -7.90
CA GLU A 82 11.59 1.43 -7.09
C GLU A 82 13.07 1.83 -6.98
N THR A 83 13.67 1.61 -5.81
CA THR A 83 15.10 1.79 -5.60
C THR A 83 15.58 0.99 -4.40
N SER A 84 16.81 0.48 -4.46
CA SER A 84 17.48 -0.21 -3.36
C SER A 84 18.08 0.73 -2.30
N SER A 85 18.15 2.04 -2.58
CA SER A 85 18.68 3.02 -1.63
C SER A 85 17.57 3.53 -0.71
N THR A 86 17.67 3.23 0.59
CA THR A 86 16.73 3.70 1.62
C THR A 86 16.61 5.23 1.63
N GLN A 87 17.73 5.94 1.51
CA GLN A 87 17.74 7.39 1.44
C GLN A 87 17.02 7.93 0.19
N LYS A 88 17.29 7.34 -0.99
CA LYS A 88 16.61 7.75 -2.23
C LYS A 88 15.11 7.44 -2.17
N ALA A 89 14.73 6.29 -1.61
CA ALA A 89 13.33 5.92 -1.41
C ALA A 89 12.61 6.94 -0.53
N TRP A 90 13.23 7.34 0.59
CA TRP A 90 12.66 8.38 1.46
C TRP A 90 12.55 9.74 0.76
N ASN A 91 13.61 10.17 0.06
CA ASN A 91 13.60 11.46 -0.65
C ASN A 91 12.49 11.52 -1.72
N ASN A 92 12.26 10.42 -2.46
CA ASN A 92 11.18 10.34 -3.45
C ASN A 92 9.79 10.53 -2.80
N VAL A 93 9.55 9.88 -1.65
CA VAL A 93 8.30 10.00 -0.90
C VAL A 93 8.14 11.41 -0.33
N LYS A 94 9.18 11.92 0.33
CA LYS A 94 9.20 13.24 0.95
C LYS A 94 8.92 14.34 -0.05
N GLN A 95 9.52 14.30 -1.25
CA GLN A 95 9.31 15.29 -2.30
C GLN A 95 7.84 15.35 -2.74
N LEU A 96 7.17 14.20 -2.89
CA LEU A 96 5.75 14.15 -3.26
C LEU A 96 4.86 14.68 -2.13
N LEU A 97 5.14 14.30 -0.88
CA LEU A 97 4.42 14.78 0.30
C LEU A 97 4.56 16.30 0.49
N ASP A 98 5.76 16.84 0.29
CA ASP A 98 6.03 18.28 0.36
C ASP A 98 5.27 19.05 -0.73
N ASN A 99 4.96 18.40 -1.86
CA ASN A 99 4.10 18.91 -2.92
C ASN A 99 2.59 18.65 -2.68
N GLY A 100 2.20 18.18 -1.49
CA GLY A 100 0.81 17.91 -1.15
C GLY A 100 0.23 16.64 -1.77
N GLN A 101 1.08 15.68 -2.17
CA GLN A 101 0.63 14.41 -2.77
C GLN A 101 0.78 13.25 -1.79
N VAL A 102 -0.31 12.53 -1.53
CA VAL A 102 -0.32 11.23 -0.83
C VAL A 102 0.36 10.19 -1.72
N VAL A 103 1.12 9.29 -1.10
CA VAL A 103 1.93 8.30 -1.81
C VAL A 103 1.54 6.89 -1.37
N GLY A 104 1.30 5.99 -2.31
CA GLY A 104 1.15 4.55 -2.02
C GLY A 104 2.50 3.91 -1.74
N LEU A 105 2.59 3.09 -0.70
CA LEU A 105 3.80 2.36 -0.33
C LEU A 105 3.53 0.86 -0.30
N LYS A 106 4.49 0.09 -0.85
CA LYS A 106 4.60 -1.35 -0.63
C LYS A 106 5.61 -1.60 0.49
N LEU A 107 5.25 -2.43 1.46
CA LEU A 107 5.90 -2.56 2.76
C LEU A 107 5.93 -4.03 3.21
N ASP A 108 6.93 -4.37 4.03
CA ASP A 108 6.85 -5.52 4.93
C ASP A 108 6.17 -5.11 6.25
N CYS A 109 5.03 -5.72 6.55
CA CYS A 109 4.26 -5.40 7.74
C CYS A 109 4.96 -5.81 9.04
N PHE A 110 5.96 -6.68 8.99
CA PHE A 110 6.73 -7.11 10.17
C PHE A 110 7.36 -5.92 10.91
N HIS A 111 7.86 -4.94 10.17
CA HIS A 111 8.58 -3.80 10.71
C HIS A 111 7.65 -2.65 11.14
N LEU A 112 6.34 -2.77 10.94
CA LEU A 112 5.39 -1.68 11.24
C LEU A 112 4.95 -1.76 12.71
N GLU A 113 5.30 -0.74 13.49
CA GLU A 113 5.14 -0.71 14.95
C GLU A 113 3.68 -0.83 15.44
N TYR A 114 2.71 -0.52 14.57
CA TYR A 114 1.29 -0.62 14.87
C TYR A 114 0.67 -1.99 14.55
N PHE A 115 1.41 -2.91 13.92
CA PHE A 115 0.95 -4.28 13.69
C PHE A 115 1.04 -5.11 14.98
N SER A 116 -0.09 -5.55 15.52
CA SER A 116 -0.12 -6.32 16.78
C SER A 116 0.40 -7.76 16.65
N LYS A 117 0.38 -8.32 15.44
CA LYS A 117 0.80 -9.70 15.14
C LYS A 117 1.66 -9.69 13.87
N PRO A 118 2.91 -9.20 13.94
CA PRO A 118 3.77 -9.05 12.78
C PRO A 118 4.23 -10.43 12.27
N PHE A 119 4.28 -10.57 10.95
CA PHE A 119 4.92 -11.66 10.24
C PHE A 119 5.58 -11.08 8.99
N HIS A 120 6.67 -11.69 8.53
CA HIS A 120 7.36 -11.20 7.34
C HIS A 120 6.46 -11.37 6.11
N PHE A 121 6.06 -10.24 5.54
CA PHE A 121 5.23 -10.16 4.35
C PHE A 121 5.45 -8.83 3.64
N ALA A 122 6.47 -8.79 2.78
CA ALA A 122 6.81 -7.67 1.90
C ALA A 122 5.83 -7.48 0.72
N GLY A 123 4.54 -7.64 0.98
CA GLY A 123 3.42 -7.47 0.05
C GLY A 123 2.27 -6.68 0.66
N HIS A 124 2.53 -5.95 1.75
CA HIS A 124 1.55 -5.08 2.40
C HIS A 124 1.54 -3.70 1.76
N TYR A 125 0.37 -3.04 1.74
CA TYR A 125 0.20 -1.72 1.14
C TYR A 125 -0.42 -0.75 2.14
N ALA A 126 0.10 0.48 2.16
CA ALA A 126 -0.46 1.59 2.92
C ALA A 126 -0.24 2.90 2.17
N ALA A 127 -1.05 3.92 2.46
CA ALA A 127 -0.85 5.27 1.92
C ALA A 127 -0.18 6.17 2.95
N ILE A 128 0.91 6.86 2.59
CA ILE A 128 1.53 7.89 3.45
C ILE A 128 0.99 9.26 3.06
N TYR A 129 0.56 10.03 4.05
CA TYR A 129 0.00 11.38 3.85
C TYR A 129 0.75 12.47 4.61
N GLY A 130 1.75 12.10 5.40
CA GLY A 130 2.54 13.07 6.15
C GLY A 130 3.66 12.43 6.94
N TYR A 131 4.47 13.30 7.54
CA TYR A 131 5.57 12.92 8.40
C TYR A 131 5.91 14.06 9.36
N ASP A 132 6.52 13.73 10.49
CA ASP A 132 7.20 14.66 11.37
C ASP A 132 8.69 14.29 11.50
N ASN A 133 9.39 14.82 12.49
CA ASN A 133 10.83 14.57 12.65
C ASN A 133 11.15 13.10 12.95
N GLU A 134 10.19 12.34 13.49
CA GLU A 134 10.40 10.98 13.98
C GLU A 134 9.47 9.96 13.33
N ASN A 135 8.28 10.38 12.87
CA ASN A 135 7.20 9.48 12.48
C ASN A 135 6.72 9.72 11.05
N ALA A 136 6.31 8.64 10.40
CA ALA A 136 5.46 8.66 9.22
C ALA A 136 3.99 8.47 9.61
N LEU A 137 3.11 9.18 8.92
CA LEU A 137 1.66 9.14 9.12
C LEU A 137 1.01 8.43 7.95
N LEU A 138 0.30 7.35 8.24
CA LEU A 138 -0.18 6.39 7.26
C LEU A 138 -1.70 6.22 7.34
N VAL A 139 -2.29 5.83 6.23
CA VAL A 139 -3.61 5.22 6.14
C VAL A 139 -3.40 3.75 5.80
N ASP A 140 -3.85 2.89 6.70
CA ASP A 140 -3.86 1.43 6.57
C ASP A 140 -5.31 0.92 6.69
N THR A 141 -5.50 -0.37 6.53
CA THR A 141 -6.78 -1.06 6.66
C THR A 141 -7.49 -0.76 7.99
N ARG A 142 -8.81 -0.89 7.98
CA ARG A 142 -9.66 -0.74 9.17
C ARG A 142 -9.17 -1.59 10.35
N GLN A 143 -8.74 -2.82 10.07
CA GLN A 143 -8.22 -3.74 11.10
C GLN A 143 -6.99 -3.17 11.83
N GLN A 144 -6.12 -2.42 11.13
CA GLN A 144 -4.94 -1.81 11.73
C GLN A 144 -5.23 -0.44 12.38
N GLY A 145 -6.45 0.08 12.24
CA GLY A 145 -6.89 1.33 12.87
C GLY A 145 -7.15 2.49 11.91
N GLY A 146 -7.04 2.29 10.58
CA GLY A 146 -7.26 3.35 9.60
C GLY A 146 -6.09 4.33 9.57
N GLN A 147 -6.17 5.43 10.32
CA GLN A 147 -5.07 6.39 10.42
C GLN A 147 -4.09 5.98 11.53
N VAL A 148 -2.87 5.62 11.13
CA VAL A 148 -1.84 5.07 12.01
C VAL A 148 -0.52 5.81 11.84
N LYS A 149 0.46 5.51 12.69
CA LYS A 149 1.81 6.04 12.59
C LYS A 149 2.85 4.98 12.92
N THR A 150 4.03 5.10 12.32
CA THR A 150 5.23 4.30 12.63
C THR A 150 6.45 5.20 12.56
N SER A 151 7.53 4.87 13.26
CA SER A 151 8.77 5.64 13.17
C SER A 151 9.35 5.63 11.75
N LEU A 152 10.05 6.70 11.36
CA LEU A 152 10.75 6.79 10.07
C LEU A 152 11.80 5.68 9.91
N LYS A 153 12.40 5.24 11.02
CA LYS A 153 13.33 4.10 11.05
C LYS A 153 12.61 2.79 10.68
N SER A 154 11.49 2.53 11.31
CA SER A 154 10.65 1.35 11.05
C SER A 154 10.08 1.36 9.63
N LEU A 155 9.66 2.53 9.12
CA LEU A 155 9.26 2.68 7.72
C LEU A 155 10.41 2.35 6.76
N ALA A 156 11.64 2.79 7.05
CA ALA A 156 12.78 2.52 6.20
C ALA A 156 13.11 1.02 6.14
N LEU A 157 13.01 0.29 7.26
CA LEU A 157 13.15 -1.16 7.30
C LEU A 157 12.04 -1.84 6.50
N ALA A 158 10.77 -1.49 6.76
CA ALA A 158 9.60 -2.03 6.06
C ALA A 158 9.70 -1.88 4.53
N ARG A 159 10.25 -0.75 4.04
CA ARG A 159 10.44 -0.50 2.60
C ARG A 159 11.66 -1.19 1.98
N ALA A 160 12.67 -1.52 2.80
CA ALA A 160 13.93 -2.08 2.32
C ALA A 160 13.88 -3.61 2.18
N GLU A 161 12.90 -4.24 2.84
CA GLU A 161 12.72 -5.69 2.74
C GLU A 161 12.42 -6.12 1.32
N LYS A 162 13.09 -7.20 0.92
CA LYS A 162 12.82 -7.88 -0.34
C LYS A 162 11.91 -9.04 -0.01
N GLY A 163 10.75 -9.12 -0.66
CA GLY A 163 9.91 -10.30 -0.57
C GLY A 163 10.74 -11.55 -0.87
N ALA A 164 10.52 -12.60 -0.06
CA ALA A 164 11.09 -13.91 -0.30
C ALA A 164 10.51 -14.54 -1.58
#